data_AF-A0A6B3IJR9-F1
#
_entry.id   AF-A0A6B3IJR9-F1
#
_cell.length_a   1.000
_cell.length_b   1.000
_cell.length_c   1.000
_cell.angle_alpha   90.00
_cell.angle_beta   90.00
_cell.angle_gamma   90.00
#
_symmetry.space_group_name_H-M   'P 1'
#
loop_
_entity.id
_entity.type
_entity.pdbx_description
1 polymer ?
#
loop_
_entity_poly.entity_id
_entity_poly.type
_entity_poly.pdbx_seq_one_letter_code
_entity_poly.pdbx_strand_id
1 'polypeptide(L)' 'ASGKYPMNRPLYLITNGEPTGDAKKFIDYLLSDKGQSLLEPHGYLSLKQIGK' A
#
# COMPACT_ATOMS: atom_id res chain seq x y z
N ALA A 1 -2.51 8.07 10.83
CA ALA A 1 -3.94 7.81 11.01
C ALA A 1 -4.17 7.86 12.50
N SER A 2 -5.00 8.78 12.98
CA SER A 2 -5.18 9.02 14.42
C SER A 2 -5.99 7.93 15.15
N GLY A 3 -6.50 6.92 14.43
CA GLY A 3 -7.40 5.90 14.99
C GLY A 3 -8.80 6.40 15.33
N LYS A 4 -9.09 7.70 15.16
CA LYS A 4 -10.38 8.32 15.47
C LYS A 4 -11.54 7.78 14.62
N TYR A 5 -11.25 7.36 13.38
CA TYR A 5 -12.20 6.68 12.53
C TYR A 5 -11.95 5.16 12.58
N PRO A 6 -12.82 4.37 13.25
CA PRO A 6 -12.55 2.97 13.56
C PRO A 6 -12.73 2.04 12.36
N MET A 7 -13.52 2.44 11.36
CA MET A 7 -13.80 1.63 10.18
C MET A 7 -12.71 1.83 9.12
N ASN A 8 -11.60 1.13 9.25
CA ASN A 8 -10.55 1.10 8.25
C ASN A 8 -10.15 -0.34 7.94
N ARG A 9 -9.51 -0.55 6.79
CA ARG A 9 -8.90 -1.84 6.43
C ARG A 9 -7.58 -1.61 5.71
N PRO A 10 -6.55 -2.42 5.97
CA PRO A 10 -5.38 -2.47 5.11
C PRO A 10 -5.76 -3.02 3.73
N LEU A 11 -5.03 -2.57 2.70
CA LEU A 11 -5.07 -3.17 1.37
C LEU A 11 -3.92 -4.17 1.27
N TYR A 12 -4.25 -5.45 1.10
CA TYR A 12 -3.27 -6.52 0.95
C TYR A 12 -3.05 -6.86 -0.51
N LEU A 13 -1.78 -7.10 -0.86
CA LEU A 13 -1.38 -7.75 -2.10
C LEU A 13 -1.16 -9.22 -1.76
N ILE A 14 -1.95 -10.11 -2.36
CA ILE A 14 -1.89 -11.55 -2.08
C ILE A 14 -1.22 -12.23 -3.27
N THR A 15 -0.17 -13.00 -3.00
CA THR A 15 0.59 -13.75 -4.00
C THR A 15 0.61 -15.23 -3.64
N ASN A 16 0.64 -16.11 -4.66
CA ASN A 16 0.84 -17.53 -4.45
C ASN A 16 2.35 -17.82 -4.32
N GLY A 17 2.86 -17.77 -3.11
CA GLY A 17 4.30 -17.84 -2.82
C GLY A 17 4.99 -16.49 -2.98
N GLU A 18 6.33 -16.51 -2.97
CA GLU A 18 7.15 -15.30 -3.09
C GLU A 18 7.01 -14.69 -4.50
N PRO A 19 6.71 -13.38 -4.62
CA PRO A 19 6.57 -12.76 -5.93
C PRO A 19 7.89 -12.72 -6.68
N THR A 20 7.84 -13.08 -7.95
CA THR A 20 8.99 -13.03 -8.87
C THR A 20 8.61 -12.30 -10.16
N GLY A 21 9.61 -12.01 -11.01
CA GLY A 21 9.39 -11.38 -12.31
C GLY A 21 8.60 -10.08 -12.23
N ASP A 22 7.60 -9.93 -13.09
CA ASP A 22 6.81 -8.69 -13.18
C ASP A 22 5.88 -8.47 -11.99
N ALA A 23 5.42 -9.55 -11.34
CA ALA A 23 4.64 -9.43 -10.11
C ALA A 23 5.47 -8.75 -9.01
N LYS A 24 6.75 -9.15 -8.86
CA LYS A 24 7.66 -8.51 -7.91
C LYS A 24 7.88 -7.03 -8.25
N LYS A 25 8.19 -6.72 -9.51
CA LYS A 25 8.40 -5.34 -9.97
C LYS A 25 7.20 -4.45 -9.67
N PHE A 26 5.99 -4.97 -9.90
CA PHE A 26 4.76 -4.22 -9.62
C PHE A 26 4.57 -3.99 -8.13
N ILE A 27 4.79 -5.01 -7.29
CA ILE A 27 4.70 -4.88 -5.83
C ILE A 27 5.75 -3.88 -5.31
N ASP A 28 7.00 -3.99 -5.77
CA ASP A 28 8.08 -3.06 -5.41
C ASP A 28 7.71 -1.61 -5.80
N TYR A 29 7.12 -1.42 -6.99
CA TYR A 29 6.64 -0.11 -7.42
C TYR A 29 5.53 0.43 -6.53
N LEU A 30 4.51 -0.38 -6.21
CA LEU A 30 3.42 0.02 -5.32
C LEU A 30 3.93 0.42 -3.93
N LEU A 31 4.94 -0.28 -3.41
CA LEU A 31 5.54 -0.01 -2.10
C LEU A 31 6.54 1.15 -2.09
N SER A 32 7.01 1.61 -3.26
CA SER A 32 7.91 2.76 -3.38
C SER A 32 7.22 4.08 -2.99
N ASP A 33 8.02 5.11 -2.67
CA ASP A 33 7.52 6.46 -2.40
C ASP A 33 6.64 7.00 -3.55
N LYS A 34 7.03 6.72 -4.79
CA LYS A 34 6.26 7.11 -5.97
C LYS A 34 4.91 6.39 -6.00
N GLY A 35 4.89 5.08 -5.78
CA GLY A 35 3.65 4.30 -5.74
C GLY A 35 2.71 4.76 -4.63
N GLN A 36 3.26 5.00 -3.44
CA GLN A 36 2.51 5.46 -2.27
C GLN A 36 1.95 6.88 -2.44
N SER A 37 2.69 7.79 -3.09
CA SER A 37 2.22 9.17 -3.36
C SER A 37 0.98 9.24 -4.25
N LEU A 38 0.72 8.20 -5.07
CA LEU A 38 -0.45 8.13 -5.94
C LEU A 38 -1.73 7.77 -5.17
N LEU A 39 -1.62 7.25 -3.95
CA LEU A 39 -2.77 6.81 -3.17
C LEU A 39 -3.58 7.98 -2.58
N GLU A 40 -2.89 9.03 -2.14
CA GLU A 40 -3.48 10.14 -1.41
C GLU A 40 -4.51 10.94 -2.24
N PRO A 41 -4.26 11.27 -3.53
CA PRO A 41 -5.24 11.93 -4.38
C PRO A 41 -6.53 11.12 -4.60
N HIS A 42 -6.48 9.80 -4.41
CA HIS A 42 -7.61 8.90 -4.59
C HIS A 42 -8.33 8.55 -3.27
N GLY A 43 -8.02 9.24 -2.18
CA GLY A 43 -8.69 9.07 -0.89
C GLY A 43 -8.19 7.87 -0.06
N TYR A 44 -7.05 7.32 -0.43
CA TYR A 44 -6.37 6.28 0.36
C TYR A 44 -5.29 6.88 1.25
N LEU A 45 -4.89 6.11 2.27
CA LEU A 45 -3.75 6.45 3.12
C LEU A 45 -2.50 5.70 2.66
N SER A 46 -1.37 6.40 2.63
CA SER A 46 -0.06 5.77 2.42
C SER A 46 0.40 4.97 3.63
N LEU A 47 1.34 4.04 3.43
CA LEU A 47 1.93 3.23 4.51
C LEU A 47 2.47 4.10 5.66
N LYS A 48 3.20 5.17 5.30
CA LYS A 48 3.71 6.15 6.26
C LYS A 48 2.60 6.81 7.07
N GLN A 49 1.48 7.16 6.43
CA GLN A 49 0.34 7.74 7.12
C GLN A 49 -0.31 6.74 8.08
N ILE A 50 -0.29 5.44 7.81
CA ILE A 50 -0.80 4.41 8.75
C ILE A 50 0.25 3.92 9.76
N GLY A 51 1.47 4.47 9.74
CA GLY A 51 2.55 4.12 10.67
C GLY A 51 3.25 2.80 10.35
N LYS A 52 3.30 2.43 9.06
CA LYS A 52 4.07 1.30 8.53
C LYS A 52 5.23 1.76 7.68
#